data_AF-A0A429Q270-F1
#
_entry.id   AF-A0A429Q270-F1
#
_cell.length_a   1.000
_cell.length_b   1.000
_cell.length_c   1.000
_cell.angle_alpha   90.00
_cell.angle_beta   90.00
_cell.angle_gamma   90.00
#
_symmetry.space_group_name_H-M   'P 1'
#
loop_
_entity.id
_entity.type
_entity.pdbx_description
1 polymer ?
#
loop_
_entity_poly.entity_id
_entity_poly.type
_entity_poly.pdbx_seq_one_letter_code
_entity_poly.pdbx_strand_id
1 'polypeptide(L)'
;MRADHGPRGNARIPAAGGNDPLAGARPEEFEEVFSAILDGDFGAVARLHQVLETASAWCREHGVRGSAAELDVLAGHLTDLGEELHLVREGAGDEIRFRSHRAAAADRTSPAASARVAGPSAVTSTPAPPGPVRPLPRSR
;
A
#
# COMPACT_ATOMS: atom_id res chain seq x y z
N MET A 1 44.03 -1.03 32.49
CA MET A 1 44.38 -0.59 31.12
C MET A 1 44.30 -1.84 30.24
N ARG A 2 43.46 -1.98 29.21
CA ARG A 2 42.69 -1.07 28.35
C ARG A 2 41.33 -1.75 28.04
N ALA A 3 40.25 -0.98 27.98
CA ALA A 3 38.99 -1.42 27.39
C ALA A 3 39.02 -1.08 25.90
N ASP A 4 38.85 -2.10 25.07
CA ASP A 4 38.65 -1.95 23.62
C ASP A 4 37.15 -1.71 23.38
N HIS A 5 36.80 -0.50 22.97
CA HIS A 5 35.47 -0.12 22.50
C HIS A 5 35.61 0.46 21.10
N GLY A 6 35.70 -0.43 20.12
CA GLY A 6 35.47 -0.11 18.71
C GLY A 6 33.98 0.16 18.42
N PRO A 7 33.67 1.03 17.45
CA PRO A 7 32.44 1.82 17.45
C PRO A 7 31.23 0.98 17.04
N ARG A 8 30.17 1.05 17.86
CA ARG A 8 28.83 0.66 17.45
C ARG A 8 28.47 1.46 16.21
N GLY A 9 28.31 0.78 15.09
CA GLY A 9 27.74 1.35 13.87
C GLY A 9 26.35 1.87 14.21
N ASN A 10 26.25 3.17 14.47
CA ASN A 10 24.98 3.86 14.52
C ASN A 10 24.43 3.81 13.10
N ALA A 11 23.55 2.86 12.83
CA ALA A 11 22.65 2.91 11.69
C ALA A 11 21.87 4.21 11.82
N ARG A 12 22.35 5.22 11.10
CA ARG A 12 21.74 6.53 10.99
C ARG A 12 20.40 6.26 10.31
N ILE A 13 19.30 6.29 11.07
CA ILE A 13 17.97 6.33 10.48
C ILE A 13 17.94 7.66 9.69
N PRO A 14 17.82 7.64 8.36
CA PRO A 14 17.77 8.87 7.60
C PRO A 14 16.46 9.57 7.95
N ALA A 15 16.56 10.64 8.72
CA ALA A 15 15.46 11.58 8.91
C ALA A 15 15.08 12.15 7.54
N ALA A 16 13.82 11.95 7.14
CA ALA A 16 13.08 12.66 6.09
C ALA A 16 13.96 13.38 5.04
N GLY A 17 14.67 12.60 4.23
CA GLY A 17 15.53 13.09 3.16
C GLY A 17 14.95 12.74 1.80
N GLY A 18 14.08 13.61 1.25
CA GLY A 18 13.81 13.77 -0.20
C GLY A 18 13.24 12.59 -1.01
N ASN A 19 13.19 11.38 -0.47
CA ASN A 19 12.64 10.19 -1.13
C ASN A 19 11.60 9.58 -0.21
N ASP A 20 10.39 10.14 -0.24
CA ASP A 20 9.22 9.49 0.36
C ASP A 20 8.92 8.21 -0.44
N PRO A 21 9.15 7.01 0.13
CA PRO A 21 8.94 5.75 -0.59
C PRO A 21 7.48 5.56 -1.01
N LEU A 22 6.53 6.15 -0.26
CA LEU A 22 5.11 6.08 -0.60
C LEU A 22 4.77 6.91 -1.84
N ALA A 23 5.39 8.07 -1.99
CA ALA A 23 5.16 8.94 -3.15
C ALA A 23 5.62 8.31 -4.47
N GLY A 24 6.61 7.41 -4.43
CA GLY A 24 7.12 6.68 -5.59
C GLY A 24 6.52 5.29 -5.80
N ALA A 25 5.70 4.78 -4.87
CA ALA A 25 5.19 3.42 -4.91
C ALA A 25 4.17 3.23 -6.03
N ARG A 26 4.28 2.12 -6.76
CA ARG A 26 3.24 1.69 -7.70
C ARG A 26 2.01 1.20 -6.93
N PRO A 27 0.79 1.25 -7.51
CA PRO A 27 -0.42 0.77 -6.83
C PRO A 27 -0.32 -0.66 -6.32
N GLU A 28 0.43 -1.52 -7.01
CA GLU A 28 0.64 -2.93 -6.64
C GLU A 28 1.63 -3.10 -5.49
N GLU A 29 2.55 -2.14 -5.31
CA GLU A 29 3.61 -2.15 -4.29
C GLU A 29 3.24 -1.34 -3.05
N PHE A 30 2.20 -0.50 -3.15
CA PHE A 30 1.84 0.47 -2.13
C PHE A 30 1.55 -0.17 -0.77
N GLU A 31 0.82 -1.29 -0.74
CA GLU A 31 0.46 -1.97 0.52
C GLU A 31 1.69 -2.54 1.24
N GLU A 32 2.63 -3.10 0.49
CA GLU A 32 3.88 -3.65 1.03
C GLU A 32 4.76 -2.52 1.57
N VAL A 33 4.93 -1.44 0.79
CA VAL A 33 5.72 -0.26 1.20
C VAL A 33 5.11 0.41 2.43
N PHE A 34 3.79 0.59 2.44
CA PHE A 34 3.06 1.17 3.56
C PHE A 34 3.20 0.33 4.83
N SER A 35 3.01 -0.99 4.73
CA SER A 35 3.16 -1.90 5.87
C SER A 35 4.59 -1.91 6.41
N ALA A 36 5.59 -1.92 5.54
CA ALA A 36 7.00 -1.90 5.94
C ALA A 36 7.40 -0.60 6.67
N ILE A 37 6.86 0.55 6.24
CA ILE A 37 7.07 1.82 6.93
C ILE A 37 6.43 1.80 8.32
N LEU A 38 5.16 1.39 8.41
CA LEU A 38 4.46 1.32 9.69
C LEU A 38 5.11 0.34 10.68
N ASP A 39 5.61 -0.82 10.20
CA ASP A 39 6.34 -1.77 11.04
C ASP A 39 7.66 -1.15 11.57
N GLY A 40 8.35 -0.40 10.73
CA GLY A 40 9.56 0.34 11.11
C GLY A 40 9.28 1.41 12.18
N ASP A 41 8.22 2.19 11.99
CA ASP A 41 7.80 3.24 12.91
C ASP A 41 7.27 2.67 14.23
N PHE A 42 6.50 1.58 14.21
CA PHE A 42 6.09 0.85 15.41
C PHE A 42 7.31 0.43 16.24
N GLY A 43 8.33 -0.13 15.58
CA GLY A 43 9.59 -0.46 16.23
C GLY A 43 10.31 0.76 16.82
N ALA A 44 10.23 1.92 16.18
CA ALA A 44 10.81 3.16 16.70
C ALA A 44 10.04 3.69 17.91
N VAL A 45 8.71 3.69 17.87
CA VAL A 45 7.83 4.09 18.98
C VAL A 45 8.04 3.18 20.19
N ALA A 46 8.07 1.86 19.99
CA ALA A 46 8.31 0.89 21.07
C ALA A 46 9.69 1.09 21.72
N ARG A 47 10.73 1.36 20.92
CA ARG A 47 12.07 1.68 21.47
C ARG A 47 12.05 2.97 22.27
N LEU A 48 11.40 4.02 21.77
CA LEU A 48 11.31 5.30 22.47
C LEU A 48 10.54 5.15 23.79
N HIS A 49 9.42 4.43 23.79
CA HIS A 49 8.67 4.08 24.99
C HIS A 49 9.59 3.46 26.06
N GLN A 50 10.36 2.43 25.69
CA GLN A 50 11.28 1.77 26.61
C GLN A 50 12.36 2.73 27.16
N VAL A 51 12.84 3.66 26.34
CA VAL A 51 13.82 4.69 26.78
C VAL A 51 13.20 5.60 27.83
N LEU A 52 11.95 6.05 27.63
CA LEU A 52 11.26 6.92 28.58
C LEU A 52 10.96 6.20 29.91
N GLU A 53 10.50 4.96 29.87
CA GLU A 53 10.32 4.12 31.06
C GLU A 53 11.62 3.96 31.86
N THR A 54 12.72 3.69 31.17
CA THR A 54 14.04 3.56 31.79
C THR A 54 14.49 4.88 32.43
N ALA A 55 14.26 6.01 31.75
CA ALA A 55 14.59 7.33 32.26
C ALA A 55 13.71 7.71 33.46
N SER A 56 12.41 7.41 33.43
CA SER A 56 11.49 7.62 34.55
C SER A 56 11.94 6.84 35.79
N ALA A 57 12.27 5.56 35.63
CA ALA A 57 12.78 4.73 36.71
C ALA A 57 14.05 5.33 37.34
N TRP A 58 14.99 5.77 36.50
CA TRP A 58 16.20 6.45 36.97
C TRP A 58 15.87 7.74 37.74
N CYS A 59 14.95 8.57 37.24
CA CYS A 59 14.51 9.79 37.92
C CYS A 59 13.89 9.50 39.29
N ARG A 60 13.11 8.41 39.44
CA ARG A 60 12.53 7.98 40.72
C ARG A 60 13.62 7.58 41.72
N GLU A 61 14.61 6.81 41.27
CA GLU A 61 15.75 6.39 42.09
C GLU A 61 16.60 7.58 42.56
N HIS A 62 16.71 8.64 41.75
CA HIS A 62 17.56 9.79 42.03
C HIS A 62 16.80 11.01 42.60
N GLY A 63 15.53 10.84 42.96
CA GLY A 63 14.74 11.87 43.63
C GLY A 63 14.19 12.98 42.73
N VAL A 64 14.29 12.86 41.41
CA VAL A 64 13.78 13.82 40.42
C VAL A 64 12.33 13.51 40.07
N ARG A 65 11.44 13.54 41.08
CA ARG A 65 10.06 13.02 40.95
C ARG A 65 9.19 13.76 39.92
N GLY A 66 9.39 15.06 39.73
CA GLY A 66 8.66 15.84 38.72
C GLY A 66 8.94 15.34 37.30
N SER A 67 10.22 15.19 36.96
CA SER A 67 10.63 14.65 35.66
C SER A 67 10.22 13.20 35.45
N ALA A 68 10.19 12.37 36.52
CA ALA A 68 9.67 11.01 36.41
C ALA A 68 8.20 10.99 35.96
N ALA A 69 7.35 11.83 36.57
CA ALA A 69 5.94 11.90 36.21
C ALA A 69 5.72 12.41 34.77
N GLU A 70 6.51 13.40 34.33
CA GLU A 70 6.46 13.87 32.94
C GLU A 70 6.86 12.77 31.94
N LEU A 71 7.90 12.00 32.25
CA LEU A 71 8.35 10.90 31.41
C LEU A 71 7.32 9.76 31.36
N ASP A 72 6.65 9.45 32.47
CA ASP A 72 5.56 8.45 32.51
C ASP A 72 4.37 8.88 31.64
N VAL A 73 4.00 10.16 31.67
CA VAL A 73 2.94 10.70 30.80
C VAL A 73 3.31 10.54 29.33
N LEU A 74 4.55 10.87 28.97
CA LEU A 74 5.03 10.72 27.59
C LEU A 74 5.09 9.25 27.16
N ALA A 75 5.49 8.33 28.05
CA ALA A 75 5.44 6.89 27.79
C ALA A 75 4.01 6.41 27.57
N GLY A 76 3.04 6.89 28.36
CA GLY A 76 1.61 6.65 28.14
C GLY A 76 1.16 7.07 26.74
N HIS A 77 1.48 8.29 26.31
CA HIS A 77 1.13 8.76 24.96
C HIS A 77 1.76 7.93 23.84
N LEU A 78 2.96 7.37 24.04
CA LEU A 78 3.58 6.48 23.05
C LEU A 78 2.93 5.10 23.01
N THR A 79 2.35 4.65 24.13
CA THR A 79 1.52 3.43 24.16
C THR A 79 0.28 3.64 23.30
N ASP A 80 -0.46 4.72 23.56
CA ASP A 80 -1.67 5.06 22.81
C ASP A 80 -1.36 5.21 21.30
N LEU A 81 -0.27 5.91 20.96
CA LEU A 81 0.16 6.05 19.56
C LEU A 81 0.54 4.70 18.93
N GLY A 82 1.21 3.81 19.67
CA GLY A 82 1.56 2.48 19.20
C GLY A 82 0.31 1.65 18.87
N GLU A 83 -0.73 1.75 19.69
CA GLU A 83 -2.04 1.12 19.45
C GLU A 83 -2.73 1.72 18.21
N GLU A 84 -2.76 3.05 18.07
CA GLU A 84 -3.33 3.70 16.88
C GLU A 84 -2.60 3.31 15.59
N LEU A 85 -1.26 3.27 15.60
CA LEU A 85 -0.47 2.84 14.45
C LEU A 85 -0.76 1.38 14.07
N HIS A 86 -0.98 0.52 15.06
CA HIS A 86 -1.37 -0.87 14.83
C HIS A 86 -2.74 -0.95 14.16
N LEU A 87 -3.72 -0.19 14.64
CA LEU A 87 -5.06 -0.12 14.04
C LEU A 87 -5.04 0.45 12.62
N VAL A 88 -4.21 1.46 12.35
CA VAL A 88 -4.02 2.01 11.00
C VAL A 88 -3.45 0.95 10.06
N ARG A 89 -2.44 0.19 10.51
CA ARG A 89 -1.85 -0.90 9.72
C ARG A 89 -2.89 -1.95 9.34
N GLU A 90 -3.70 -2.39 10.31
CA GLU A 90 -4.75 -3.39 10.06
C GLU A 90 -5.85 -2.81 9.15
N GLY A 91 -6.40 -1.65 9.51
CA GLY A 91 -7.55 -1.06 8.81
C GLY A 91 -7.23 -0.56 7.40
N ALA A 92 -6.16 0.24 7.25
CA ALA A 92 -5.79 0.77 5.94
C ALA A 92 -5.18 -0.32 5.04
N GLY A 93 -4.39 -1.24 5.60
CA GLY A 93 -3.83 -2.38 4.86
C GLY A 93 -4.92 -3.25 4.25
N ASP A 94 -5.94 -3.60 5.03
CA ASP A 94 -7.06 -4.40 4.55
C ASP A 94 -7.90 -3.67 3.50
N GLU A 95 -8.15 -2.37 3.67
CA GLU A 95 -8.88 -1.57 2.69
C GLU A 95 -8.14 -1.48 1.35
N ILE A 96 -6.83 -1.20 1.40
CA ILE A 96 -5.97 -1.11 0.21
C ILE A 96 -5.95 -2.46 -0.50
N ARG A 97 -5.69 -3.54 0.24
CA ARG A 97 -5.67 -4.90 -0.30
C ARG A 97 -7.00 -5.27 -0.97
N PHE A 98 -8.12 -4.96 -0.33
CA PHE A 98 -9.45 -5.22 -0.87
C PHE A 98 -9.69 -4.47 -2.19
N ARG A 99 -9.37 -3.17 -2.24
CA ARG A 99 -9.54 -2.34 -3.44
C ARG A 99 -8.64 -2.79 -4.58
N SER A 100 -7.38 -3.12 -4.29
CA SER A 100 -6.42 -3.61 -5.28
C SER A 100 -6.85 -4.95 -5.88
N HIS A 101 -7.31 -5.90 -5.06
CA HIS A 101 -7.85 -7.17 -5.57
C HIS A 101 -9.10 -6.98 -6.43
N ARG A 102 -10.00 -6.08 -6.03
CA ARG A 102 -11.20 -5.75 -6.82
C ARG A 102 -10.84 -5.15 -8.18
N ALA A 103 -9.88 -4.23 -8.23
CA ALA A 103 -9.39 -3.63 -9.48
C ALA A 103 -8.78 -4.70 -10.40
N ALA A 104 -7.90 -5.56 -9.87
CA ALA A 104 -7.29 -6.64 -10.63
C ALA A 104 -8.33 -7.67 -11.17
N ALA A 105 -9.40 -7.93 -10.43
CA ALA A 105 -10.50 -8.78 -10.88
C ALA A 105 -11.34 -8.14 -12.00
N ALA A 106 -11.57 -6.83 -11.94
CA ALA A 106 -12.25 -6.07 -12.99
C ALA A 106 -11.46 -6.08 -14.31
N ASP A 107 -10.13 -5.93 -14.25
CA ASP A 107 -9.27 -5.99 -15.44
C ASP A 107 -9.28 -7.37 -16.11
N ARG A 108 -9.37 -8.45 -15.31
CA ARG A 108 -9.49 -9.82 -15.82
C ARG A 108 -10.87 -10.13 -16.42
N THR A 109 -11.90 -9.42 -16.00
CA THR A 109 -13.28 -9.62 -16.47
C THR A 109 -13.68 -8.66 -17.57
N SER A 110 -12.86 -7.66 -17.89
CA SER A 110 -13.01 -6.84 -19.09
C SER A 110 -12.72 -7.71 -20.32
N PRO A 111 -13.74 -8.12 -21.10
CA PRO A 111 -13.49 -8.89 -22.30
C PRO A 111 -12.78 -7.93 -23.24
N ALA A 112 -11.54 -8.27 -23.60
CA ALA A 112 -10.97 -7.74 -24.83
C ALA A 112 -12.02 -7.98 -25.92
N ALA A 113 -12.63 -6.89 -26.38
CA ALA A 113 -13.37 -6.85 -27.63
C ALA A 113 -12.36 -7.13 -28.75
N SER A 114 -11.86 -8.37 -28.82
CA SER A 114 -11.18 -8.90 -29.97
C SER A 114 -12.27 -9.30 -30.95
N ALA A 115 -12.78 -8.27 -31.61
CA ALA A 115 -13.32 -8.40 -32.95
C ALA A 115 -12.25 -9.06 -33.83
N ARG A 116 -12.29 -10.39 -33.91
CA ARG A 116 -11.78 -11.15 -35.04
C ARG A 116 -12.87 -12.08 -35.52
N VAL A 117 -13.95 -11.49 -36.03
CA VAL A 117 -14.67 -12.10 -37.16
C VAL A 117 -13.77 -11.90 -38.37
N ALA A 118 -12.78 -12.76 -38.50
CA ALA A 118 -12.08 -12.98 -39.76
C ALA A 118 -12.87 -14.08 -40.50
N GLY A 119 -13.72 -13.67 -41.44
CA GLY A 119 -13.91 -14.50 -42.64
C GLY A 119 -12.57 -14.57 -43.39
N PRO A 120 -12.32 -15.56 -44.28
CA PRO A 120 -13.32 -16.27 -45.09
C PRO A 120 -13.12 -17.80 -45.13
N SER A 121 -14.21 -18.56 -45.26
CA SER A 121 -14.14 -19.92 -45.82
C SER A 121 -15.18 -20.09 -46.91
N ALA A 122 -14.68 -20.45 -48.09
CA ALA A 122 -15.40 -21.01 -49.23
C ALA A 122 -16.32 -22.17 -48.77
N VAL A 123 -17.41 -22.55 -49.44
CA VAL A 123 -17.49 -23.08 -50.81
C VAL A 123 -18.97 -23.13 -51.22
N THR A 124 -19.20 -22.81 -52.49
CA THR A 124 -20.17 -23.38 -53.44
C THR A 124 -21.45 -24.04 -52.91
N SER A 125 -22.61 -23.45 -53.22
CA SER A 125 -23.86 -24.17 -53.52
C SER A 125 -24.83 -23.24 -54.26
N THR A 126 -24.94 -23.43 -55.57
CA THR A 126 -26.03 -22.91 -56.42
C THR A 126 -27.06 -24.04 -56.59
N PRO A 127 -28.37 -23.77 -56.49
CA PRO A 127 -29.20 -23.78 -57.71
C PRO A 127 -30.30 -22.69 -57.66
N ALA A 128 -30.36 -21.77 -58.64
CA ALA A 128 -31.20 -21.76 -59.85
C ALA A 128 -32.39 -20.77 -59.73
N PRO A 129 -32.81 -20.09 -60.82
CA PRO A 129 -33.41 -18.75 -60.77
C PRO A 129 -34.94 -18.73 -61.02
N PRO A 130 -35.61 -17.62 -60.67
CA PRO A 130 -36.70 -17.09 -61.49
C PRO A 130 -36.46 -15.59 -61.75
N GLY A 131 -36.20 -15.16 -62.99
CA GLY A 131 -37.24 -14.79 -63.97
C GLY A 131 -37.11 -13.28 -64.30
N PRO A 132 -37.40 -12.82 -65.53
CA PRO A 132 -36.87 -11.55 -66.03
C PRO A 132 -37.78 -10.33 -65.77
N VAL A 133 -37.12 -9.20 -65.43
CA VAL A 133 -37.40 -7.76 -65.68
C VAL A 133 -38.84 -7.23 -65.65
N ARG A 134 -39.03 -6.09 -64.96
CA ARG A 134 -39.32 -4.80 -65.64
C ARG A 134 -39.11 -3.57 -64.73
N PRO A 135 -38.48 -2.48 -65.22
CA PRO A 135 -38.26 -1.25 -64.48
C PRO A 135 -39.46 -0.28 -64.44
N LEU A 136 -39.44 0.57 -63.42
CA LEU A 136 -40.30 1.72 -63.11
C LEU A 136 -40.69 2.60 -64.32
N PRO A 137 -41.82 3.33 -64.19
CA PRO A 137 -41.85 4.72 -64.59
C PRO A 137 -42.25 5.66 -63.45
N ARG A 138 -41.50 6.78 -63.36
CA ARG A 138 -41.85 8.01 -62.65
C ARG A 138 -42.98 8.75 -63.38
N SER A 139 -43.80 9.49 -62.65
CA SER A 139 -44.35 10.83 -63.00
C SER A 139 -44.95 11.42 -61.72
N ARG A 140 -44.39 12.52 -61.18
CA ARG A 140 -44.68 13.95 -61.45
C ARG A 140 -46.02 14.41 -60.90
#